data_AF-A0A183DHI6-F1
#
_entry.id   AF-A0A183DHI6-F1
#
_cell.length_a   1.000
_cell.length_b   1.000
_cell.length_c   1.000
_cell.angle_alpha   90.00
_cell.angle_beta   90.00
_cell.angle_gamma   90.00
#
_symmetry.space_group_name_H-M   'P 1'
#
loop_
_entity.id
_entity.type
_entity.pdbx_description
1 polymer ?
#
loop_
_entity_poly.entity_id
_entity_poly.type
_entity_poly.pdbx_seq_one_letter_code
_entity_poly.pdbx_strand_id
1 'polypeptide(L)'
;LKPISLTGHSAAIFGPGHLGATIVDALDTLYIMGLKDEFSEGRDWVEKNLDLTVQDRYMSVFETNIRFVGGLLSAYALTQDRMFVEKAADIANLLLPAFDTPTGIPHAMVNPVTGASHNWGWANGECSILSEFGSLQLEFDYLSQLTRNFTYSDKVSTSSA
;
A
#
# COMPACT_ATOMS: atom_id res chain seq x y z
N LEU A 1 -16.08 -5.35 4.96
CA LEU A 1 -17.40 -6.02 5.10
C LEU A 1 -18.13 -5.47 6.31
N LYS A 2 -19.39 -5.06 6.19
CA LYS A 2 -20.28 -4.82 7.33
C LYS A 2 -21.12 -6.09 7.54
N PRO A 3 -20.77 -6.97 8.50
CA PRO A 3 -21.32 -8.32 8.54
C PRO A 3 -22.81 -8.35 8.91
N ILE A 4 -23.26 -7.44 9.78
CA ILE A 4 -24.67 -7.38 10.21
C ILE A 4 -25.55 -6.85 9.07
N SER A 5 -25.09 -5.84 8.35
CA SER A 5 -25.86 -5.20 7.27
C SER A 5 -25.58 -5.79 5.89
N LEU A 6 -24.78 -6.86 5.80
CA LEU A 6 -24.41 -7.57 4.57
C LEU A 6 -23.98 -6.63 3.41
N THR A 7 -23.22 -5.59 3.74
CA THR A 7 -22.85 -4.51 2.81
C THR A 7 -21.35 -4.26 2.79
N GLY A 8 -20.86 -3.63 1.72
CA GLY A 8 -19.48 -3.16 1.64
C GLY A 8 -19.15 -2.13 2.71
N HIS A 9 -17.89 -2.10 3.13
CA HIS A 9 -17.34 -0.98 3.91
C HIS A 9 -16.11 -0.47 3.20
N SER A 10 -16.16 0.77 2.72
CA SER A 10 -15.00 1.51 2.27
C SER A 10 -14.54 2.39 3.41
N ALA A 11 -13.38 2.08 3.99
CA ALA A 11 -12.80 2.88 5.04
C ALA A 11 -12.20 4.16 4.44
N ALA A 12 -12.42 5.31 5.09
CA ALA A 12 -11.99 6.61 4.57
C ALA A 12 -10.47 6.69 4.31
N ILE A 13 -9.67 5.91 5.05
CA ILE A 13 -8.21 5.79 4.88
C ILE A 13 -7.76 5.29 3.50
N PHE A 14 -8.65 4.60 2.78
CA PHE A 14 -8.42 4.08 1.43
C PHE A 14 -9.23 4.83 0.37
N GLY A 15 -9.85 5.96 0.72
CA GLY A 15 -10.88 6.59 -0.09
C GLY A 15 -12.19 5.79 -0.13
N PRO A 16 -13.24 6.32 -0.76
CA PRO A 16 -14.56 5.68 -0.82
C PRO A 16 -14.62 4.49 -1.79
N GLY A 17 -13.59 4.25 -2.60
CA GLY A 17 -13.52 3.21 -3.61
C GLY A 17 -13.42 1.79 -3.05
N HIS A 18 -13.85 0.82 -3.87
CA HIS A 18 -13.73 -0.60 -3.58
C HIS A 18 -12.36 -1.13 -4.03
N LEU A 19 -11.31 -0.80 -3.28
CA LEU A 19 -9.93 -1.16 -3.63
C LEU A 19 -9.56 -2.63 -3.37
N GLY A 20 -10.48 -3.45 -2.85
CA GLY A 20 -10.22 -4.85 -2.55
C GLY A 20 -9.20 -5.08 -1.41
N ALA A 21 -9.09 -4.14 -0.46
CA ALA A 21 -8.14 -4.25 0.65
C ALA A 21 -8.17 -5.63 1.35
N THR A 22 -9.36 -6.13 1.70
CA THR A 22 -9.48 -7.46 2.34
C THR A 22 -9.06 -8.62 1.42
N ILE A 23 -9.17 -8.48 0.10
CA ILE A 23 -8.71 -9.52 -0.83
C ILE A 23 -7.18 -9.62 -0.71
N VAL A 24 -6.48 -8.49 -0.86
CA VAL A 24 -5.02 -8.44 -0.81
C VAL A 24 -4.49 -8.88 0.56
N ASP A 25 -5.06 -8.35 1.64
CA ASP A 25 -4.65 -8.60 3.04
C ASP A 25 -4.90 -10.06 3.49
N ALA A 26 -5.69 -10.83 2.73
CA ALA A 26 -5.98 -12.24 3.04
C ALA A 26 -5.19 -13.24 2.18
N LEU A 27 -4.52 -12.81 1.11
CA LEU A 27 -3.90 -13.72 0.13
C LEU A 27 -2.86 -14.65 0.77
N ASP A 28 -1.96 -14.11 1.59
CA ASP A 28 -0.94 -14.90 2.25
C ASP A 28 -1.53 -15.93 3.23
N THR A 29 -2.57 -15.53 3.97
CA THR A 29 -3.29 -16.35 4.93
C THR A 29 -4.00 -17.50 4.21
N LEU A 30 -4.74 -17.22 3.14
CA LEU A 30 -5.37 -18.24 2.30
C LEU A 30 -4.33 -19.25 1.80
N TYR A 31 -3.18 -18.74 1.32
CA TYR A 31 -2.13 -19.58 0.80
C TYR A 31 -1.51 -20.50 1.87
N ILE A 32 -1.20 -19.95 3.06
CA ILE A 32 -0.61 -20.68 4.19
C ILE A 32 -1.58 -21.74 4.74
N MET A 33 -2.88 -21.43 4.78
CA MET A 33 -3.92 -22.35 5.27
C MET A 33 -4.30 -23.44 4.25
N GLY A 34 -3.70 -23.42 3.04
CA GLY A 34 -4.00 -24.41 2.01
C GLY A 34 -5.30 -24.17 1.25
N LEU A 35 -5.91 -22.99 1.39
CA LEU A 35 -7.14 -22.56 0.71
C LEU A 35 -6.80 -22.07 -0.71
N LYS A 36 -6.41 -23.01 -1.58
CA LYS A 36 -5.82 -22.69 -2.90
C LYS A 36 -6.83 -22.19 -3.92
N ASP A 37 -8.08 -22.64 -3.86
CA ASP A 37 -9.13 -22.21 -4.79
C ASP A 37 -9.50 -20.74 -4.52
N GLU A 38 -9.70 -20.38 -3.24
CA GLU A 38 -9.95 -19.01 -2.80
C GLU A 38 -8.75 -18.10 -3.07
N PHE A 39 -7.54 -18.60 -2.85
CA PHE A 39 -6.33 -17.88 -3.22
C PHE A 39 -6.29 -17.59 -4.73
N SER A 40 -6.62 -18.58 -5.57
CA SER A 40 -6.62 -18.41 -7.03
C SER A 40 -7.65 -17.38 -7.48
N GLU A 41 -8.84 -17.36 -6.88
CA GLU A 41 -9.85 -16.33 -7.14
C GLU A 41 -9.35 -14.93 -6.75
N GLY A 42 -8.75 -14.80 -5.56
CA GLY A 42 -8.17 -13.54 -5.10
C GLY A 42 -7.03 -13.05 -5.98
N ARG A 43 -6.12 -13.94 -6.38
CA ARG A 43 -5.01 -13.66 -7.31
C ARG A 43 -5.55 -13.13 -8.65
N ASP A 44 -6.52 -13.82 -9.23
CA ASP A 44 -7.14 -13.43 -10.51
C ASP A 44 -7.83 -12.07 -10.41
N TRP A 45 -8.47 -11.79 -9.28
CA TRP A 45 -9.06 -10.48 -9.03
C TRP A 45 -8.00 -9.39 -8.98
N VAL A 46 -6.88 -9.61 -8.28
CA VAL A 46 -5.76 -8.67 -8.18
C VAL A 46 -5.18 -8.35 -9.56
N GLU A 47 -4.92 -9.38 -10.37
CA GLU A 47 -4.37 -9.21 -11.72
C GLU A 47 -5.27 -8.33 -12.59
N LYS A 48 -6.58 -8.61 -12.58
CA LYS A 48 -7.55 -8.02 -13.50
C LYS A 48 -8.14 -6.69 -13.04
N ASN A 49 -8.21 -6.43 -11.73
CA ASN A 49 -9.03 -5.34 -11.18
C ASN A 49 -8.29 -4.43 -10.19
N LEU A 50 -7.13 -4.82 -9.64
CA LEU A 50 -6.44 -3.96 -8.68
C LEU A 50 -5.79 -2.77 -9.40
N ASP A 51 -6.39 -1.59 -9.19
CA ASP A 51 -5.92 -0.29 -9.66
C ASP A 51 -6.34 0.78 -8.64
N LEU A 52 -5.35 1.48 -8.07
CA LEU A 52 -5.56 2.52 -7.06
C LEU A 52 -5.81 3.91 -7.67
N THR A 53 -5.60 4.06 -8.98
CA THR A 53 -5.78 5.33 -9.71
C THR A 53 -7.23 5.57 -10.14
N VAL A 54 -8.11 4.59 -9.95
CA VAL A 54 -9.55 4.69 -10.29
C VAL A 54 -10.31 5.75 -9.48
N GLN A 55 -9.68 6.35 -8.47
CA GLN A 55 -10.28 7.39 -7.64
C GLN A 55 -9.32 8.56 -7.41
N ASP A 56 -9.78 9.76 -7.75
CA ASP A 56 -9.08 11.03 -7.45
C ASP A 56 -9.36 11.45 -6.00
N ARG A 57 -8.78 10.71 -5.05
CA ARG A 57 -8.98 10.88 -3.60
C ARG A 57 -7.70 10.58 -2.83
N TYR A 58 -7.54 11.27 -1.70
CA TYR A 58 -6.43 11.01 -0.80
C TYR A 58 -6.57 9.65 -0.10
N MET A 59 -5.44 8.98 0.07
CA MET A 59 -5.31 7.74 0.82
C MET A 59 -4.11 7.81 1.77
N SER A 60 -4.17 7.04 2.86
CA SER A 60 -3.09 6.97 3.83
C SER A 60 -1.89 6.22 3.24
N VAL A 61 -0.72 6.84 3.27
CA VAL A 61 0.53 6.25 2.80
C VAL A 61 0.88 5.03 3.63
N PHE A 62 0.81 5.15 4.96
CA PHE A 62 1.10 4.08 5.91
C PHE A 62 0.18 2.87 5.71
N GLU A 63 -1.14 3.06 5.74
CA GLU A 63 -2.10 1.96 5.60
C GLU A 63 -2.02 1.28 4.22
N THR A 64 -1.73 2.06 3.18
CA THR A 64 -1.55 1.51 1.83
C THR A 64 -0.28 0.68 1.74
N ASN A 65 0.81 1.16 2.34
CA ASN A 65 2.07 0.44 2.38
C ASN A 65 1.94 -0.91 3.10
N ILE A 66 1.53 -0.90 4.37
CA ILE A 66 1.57 -2.13 5.18
C ILE A 66 0.58 -3.20 4.70
N ARG A 67 -0.56 -2.80 4.11
CA ARG A 67 -1.59 -3.75 3.67
C ARG A 67 -1.44 -4.17 2.22
N PHE A 68 -1.31 -3.21 1.30
CA PHE A 68 -1.25 -3.54 -0.12
C PHE A 68 0.16 -3.94 -0.53
N VAL A 69 1.16 -3.09 -0.31
CA VAL A 69 2.55 -3.41 -0.68
C VAL A 69 3.02 -4.62 0.12
N GLY A 70 2.83 -4.60 1.44
CA GLY A 70 3.13 -5.73 2.33
C GLY A 70 2.44 -7.03 1.91
N GLY A 71 1.11 -7.02 1.75
CA GLY A 71 0.33 -8.21 1.39
C GLY A 71 0.71 -8.80 0.02
N LEU A 72 0.93 -7.96 -0.99
CA LEU A 72 1.38 -8.39 -2.31
C LEU A 72 2.79 -8.99 -2.26
N LEU A 73 3.71 -8.36 -1.54
CA LEU A 73 5.08 -8.88 -1.39
C LEU A 73 5.12 -10.20 -0.61
N SER A 74 4.28 -10.36 0.41
CA SER A 74 4.10 -11.63 1.12
C SER A 74 3.55 -12.73 0.19
N ALA A 75 2.53 -12.41 -0.61
CA ALA A 75 2.00 -13.33 -1.61
C ALA A 75 3.07 -13.75 -2.63
N TYR A 76 3.91 -12.81 -3.10
CA TYR A 76 5.06 -13.14 -3.94
C TYR A 76 6.05 -14.07 -3.22
N ALA A 77 6.43 -13.77 -1.98
CA ALA A 77 7.41 -14.57 -1.26
C ALA A 77 6.97 -16.05 -1.13
N LEU A 78 5.67 -16.28 -0.95
CA LEU A 78 5.07 -17.62 -0.82
C LEU A 78 4.86 -18.35 -2.15
N THR A 79 4.60 -17.63 -3.24
CA THR A 79 4.15 -18.20 -4.52
C THR A 79 5.16 -18.10 -5.66
N GLN A 80 6.11 -17.17 -5.54
CA GLN A 80 7.05 -16.75 -6.58
C GLN A 80 6.38 -16.19 -7.84
N ASP A 81 5.12 -15.77 -7.76
CA ASP A 81 4.41 -15.16 -8.87
C ASP A 81 4.75 -13.67 -9.01
N ARG A 82 5.50 -13.32 -10.05
CA ARG A 82 6.00 -11.96 -10.28
C ARG A 82 4.91 -10.92 -10.49
N MET A 83 3.69 -11.31 -10.84
CA MET A 83 2.55 -10.39 -10.97
C MET A 83 2.37 -9.56 -9.68
N PHE A 84 2.56 -10.18 -8.51
CA PHE A 84 2.43 -9.47 -7.24
C PHE A 84 3.53 -8.42 -7.03
N VAL A 85 4.75 -8.65 -7.51
CA VAL A 85 5.85 -7.66 -7.44
C VAL A 85 5.56 -6.48 -8.36
N GLU A 86 5.03 -6.75 -9.55
CA GLU A 86 4.64 -5.71 -10.51
C GLU A 86 3.53 -4.83 -9.90
N LYS A 87 2.48 -5.43 -9.35
CA LYS A 87 1.42 -4.69 -8.65
C LYS A 87 1.92 -3.93 -7.43
N ALA A 88 2.82 -4.51 -6.64
CA ALA A 88 3.41 -3.84 -5.48
C ALA A 88 4.24 -2.61 -5.91
N ALA A 89 5.01 -2.73 -7.00
CA ALA A 89 5.77 -1.62 -7.56
C ALA A 89 4.86 -0.50 -8.08
N ASP A 90 3.79 -0.85 -8.81
CA ASP A 90 2.80 0.12 -9.28
C ASP A 90 2.22 0.93 -8.12
N ILE A 91 1.81 0.26 -7.04
CA ILE A 91 1.27 0.93 -5.85
C ILE A 91 2.34 1.79 -5.15
N ALA A 92 3.54 1.26 -4.93
CA ALA A 92 4.62 2.00 -4.27
C ALA A 92 5.00 3.28 -5.05
N ASN A 93 4.98 3.23 -6.39
CA ASN A 93 5.22 4.40 -7.23
C ASN A 93 4.19 5.52 -7.00
N LEU A 94 2.92 5.17 -6.74
CA LEU A 94 1.87 6.14 -6.40
C LEU A 94 2.09 6.79 -5.03
N LEU A 95 2.87 6.15 -4.14
CA LEU A 95 3.19 6.66 -2.81
C LEU A 95 4.42 7.58 -2.79
N LEU A 96 5.30 7.50 -3.81
CA LEU A 96 6.53 8.29 -3.87
C LEU A 96 6.34 9.81 -3.71
N PRO A 97 5.29 10.45 -4.30
CA PRO A 97 5.06 11.88 -4.13
C PRO A 97 4.83 12.32 -2.68
N ALA A 98 4.48 11.40 -1.77
CA ALA A 98 4.35 11.73 -0.35
C ALA A 98 5.67 12.16 0.29
N PHE A 99 6.81 11.69 -0.25
CA PHE A 99 8.14 11.99 0.26
C PHE A 99 8.73 13.29 -0.29
N ASP A 100 8.01 14.00 -1.17
CA ASP A 100 8.48 15.24 -1.78
C ASP A 100 8.24 16.42 -0.83
N THR A 101 8.86 16.33 0.34
CA THR A 101 8.86 17.35 1.40
C THR A 101 10.27 17.89 1.59
N PRO A 102 10.46 19.09 2.18
CA PRO A 102 11.79 19.66 2.40
C PRO A 102 12.74 18.77 3.23
N THR A 103 12.19 17.89 4.08
CA THR A 103 12.96 17.01 4.96
C THR A 103 13.09 15.59 4.43
N GLY A 104 12.32 15.21 3.41
CA GLY A 104 12.15 13.83 2.96
C GLY A 104 11.26 12.97 3.88
N ILE A 105 10.81 13.49 5.03
CA ILE A 105 9.80 12.81 5.86
C ILE A 105 8.47 12.88 5.11
N PRO A 106 7.82 11.74 4.83
CA PRO A 106 6.61 11.73 4.01
C PRO A 106 5.42 12.37 4.72
N HIS A 107 4.54 12.95 3.92
CA HIS A 107 3.18 13.29 4.33
C HIS A 107 2.34 12.03 4.60
N ALA A 108 1.38 12.13 5.52
CA ALA A 108 0.48 11.03 5.90
C ALA A 108 -0.47 10.59 4.76
N MET A 109 -0.92 11.55 3.95
CA MET A 109 -1.92 11.34 2.90
C MET A 109 -1.37 11.71 1.53
N VAL A 110 -1.67 10.89 0.52
CA VAL A 110 -1.32 11.13 -0.89
C VAL A 110 -2.51 10.86 -1.79
N ASN A 111 -2.65 11.64 -2.85
CA ASN A 111 -3.60 11.40 -3.92
C ASN A 111 -2.89 10.66 -5.07
N PRO A 112 -3.27 9.42 -5.40
CA PRO A 112 -2.57 8.61 -6.40
C PRO A 112 -2.73 9.14 -7.83
N VAL A 113 -3.73 9.97 -8.11
CA VAL A 113 -3.97 10.53 -9.46
C VAL A 113 -3.17 11.82 -9.66
N THR A 114 -3.16 12.70 -8.65
CA THR A 114 -2.57 14.04 -8.78
C THR A 114 -1.16 14.14 -8.19
N GLY A 115 -0.76 13.19 -7.33
CA GLY A 115 0.47 13.24 -6.54
C GLY A 115 0.42 14.26 -5.39
N ALA A 116 -0.66 15.02 -5.24
CA ALA A 116 -0.82 15.96 -4.12
C ALA A 116 -0.78 15.20 -2.79
N SER A 117 -0.10 15.75 -1.78
CA SER A 117 0.07 15.11 -0.48
C SER A 117 -0.03 16.13 0.66
N HIS A 118 -0.48 15.70 1.83
CA HIS A 118 -0.60 16.53 3.04
C HIS A 118 -0.64 15.67 4.31
N ASN A 119 -0.39 16.29 5.47
CA ASN A 119 -0.57 15.65 6.77
C ASN A 119 -2.01 15.78 7.28
N TRP A 120 -2.37 14.97 8.27
CA TRP A 120 -3.68 15.04 8.89
C TRP A 120 -3.98 16.43 9.47
N GLY A 121 -5.10 17.05 9.10
CA GLY A 121 -5.46 18.39 9.58
C GLY A 121 -5.73 18.48 11.11
N TRP A 122 -5.88 17.34 11.79
CA TRP A 122 -6.00 17.27 13.25
C TRP A 122 -4.65 17.03 13.95
N ALA A 123 -3.59 16.70 13.21
CA ALA A 123 -2.27 16.52 13.80
C ALA A 123 -1.72 17.87 14.24
N ASN A 124 -1.13 17.90 15.44
CA ASN A 124 -0.57 19.11 16.02
C ASN A 124 0.51 19.69 15.08
N GLY A 125 0.30 20.94 14.63
CA GLY A 125 1.22 21.61 13.70
C GLY A 125 1.34 20.94 12.33
N GLU A 126 0.36 20.14 11.92
CA GLU A 126 0.41 19.35 10.68
C GLU A 126 1.66 18.45 10.59
N CYS A 127 2.13 17.95 11.73
CA CYS A 127 3.28 17.07 11.80
C CYS A 127 2.97 15.67 11.26
N SER A 128 3.98 15.02 10.66
CA SER A 128 3.93 13.60 10.31
C SER A 128 3.98 12.73 11.58
N ILE A 129 3.26 11.62 11.59
CA ILE A 129 3.17 10.72 12.74
C ILE A 129 4.31 9.70 12.69
N LEU A 130 5.07 9.57 13.79
CA LEU A 130 6.26 8.71 13.86
C LEU A 130 6.00 7.26 13.42
N SER A 131 4.89 6.66 13.85
CA SER A 131 4.54 5.30 13.46
C SER A 131 4.14 5.17 12.00
N GLU A 132 3.67 6.25 11.36
CA GLU A 132 3.27 6.19 9.95
C GLU A 132 4.49 6.18 9.04
N PHE A 133 5.42 7.13 9.20
CA PHE A 133 6.63 7.18 8.37
C PHE A 133 7.74 6.20 8.83
N GLY A 134 7.71 5.80 10.10
CA GLY A 134 8.64 4.83 10.69
C GLY A 134 8.25 3.37 10.47
N SER A 135 7.21 3.10 9.68
CA SER A 135 6.74 1.73 9.36
C SER A 135 6.48 1.59 7.86
N LEU A 136 7.43 2.08 7.06
CA LEU A 136 7.48 1.95 5.59
C LEU A 136 8.69 1.11 5.11
N GLN A 137 9.66 0.89 6.00
CA GLN A 137 11.02 0.49 5.69
C GLN A 137 11.08 -0.92 5.10
N LEU A 138 10.42 -1.89 5.73
CA LEU A 138 10.52 -3.29 5.33
C LEU A 138 9.96 -3.53 3.93
N GLU A 139 8.82 -2.93 3.63
CA GLU A 139 8.13 -3.08 2.34
C GLU A 139 8.94 -2.41 1.22
N PHE A 140 9.41 -1.18 1.43
CA PHE A 140 10.18 -0.43 0.43
C PHE A 140 11.57 -1.06 0.18
N ASP A 141 12.25 -1.52 1.24
CA ASP A 141 13.55 -2.19 1.10
C ASP A 141 13.42 -3.53 0.37
N TYR A 142 12.41 -4.33 0.72
CA TYR A 142 12.20 -5.61 0.05
C TYR A 142 11.81 -5.41 -1.42
N LEU A 143 10.92 -4.45 -1.72
CA LEU A 143 10.57 -4.11 -3.09
C LEU A 143 11.80 -3.65 -3.91
N SER A 144 12.70 -2.87 -3.32
CA SER A 144 13.95 -2.46 -3.97
C SER A 144 14.83 -3.64 -4.34
N GLN A 145 14.96 -4.62 -3.45
CA GLN A 145 15.75 -5.83 -3.70
C GLN A 145 15.18 -6.66 -4.86
N LEU A 146 13.86 -6.78 -4.93
CA LEU A 146 13.17 -7.56 -5.97
C LEU A 146 13.19 -6.87 -7.33
N THR A 147 12.99 -5.56 -7.36
CA THR A 147 12.89 -4.77 -8.61
C THR A 147 14.23 -4.26 -9.11
N ARG A 148 15.26 -4.23 -8.26
CA ARG A 148 16.54 -3.52 -8.49
C ARG A 148 16.38 -2.01 -8.69
N ASN A 149 15.23 -1.45 -8.31
CA ASN A 149 15.02 -0.03 -8.24
C ASN A 149 15.21 0.44 -6.79
N PHE A 150 16.36 1.05 -6.50
CA PHE A 150 16.72 1.49 -5.15
C PHE A 150 16.07 2.81 -4.73
N THR A 151 15.26 3.44 -5.60
CA THR A 151 14.50 4.63 -5.21
C THR A 151 13.64 4.40 -3.97
N TYR A 152 13.03 3.21 -3.81
CA TYR A 152 12.20 2.93 -2.64
C TYR A 152 13.05 2.88 -1.35
N SER A 153 14.13 2.08 -1.35
CA SER A 153 15.03 1.98 -0.19
C SER A 153 15.66 3.33 0.17
N ASP A 154 16.04 4.13 -0.83
CA ASP A 154 16.62 5.45 -0.61
C ASP A 154 15.64 6.39 0.10
N LYS A 155 14.36 6.38 -0.31
CA LYS A 155 13.31 7.21 0.31
C LYS A 155 13.09 6.87 1.78
N VAL A 156 13.16 5.61 2.18
CA VAL A 156 12.96 5.17 3.58
C VAL A 156 14.25 5.14 4.41
N SER A 157 15.41 5.17 3.76
CA SER A 157 16.74 5.21 4.40
C SER A 157 17.23 6.63 4.70
N THR A 158 16.60 7.66 4.13
CA THR A 158 17.05 9.05 4.27
C THR A 158 16.91 9.52 5.73
N SER A 159 17.95 9.26 6.52
CA SER A 159 18.25 9.95 7.76
C SER A 159 18.94 11.25 7.37
N SER A 160 18.16 12.32 7.16
CA SER A 160 18.73 13.66 7.21
C SER A 160 18.92 14.02 8.69
N ALA A 161 20.04 13.59 9.25
CA ALA A 161 20.63 14.11 10.47
C ALA A 161 22.16 14.11 10.34
#